data_AF-A0A2E7PAW8-F1
#
_entry.id   AF-A0A2E7PAW8-F1
#
_cell.length_a   1.000
_cell.length_b   1.000
_cell.length_c   1.000
_cell.angle_alpha   90.00
_cell.angle_beta   90.00
_cell.angle_gamma   90.00
#
_symmetry.space_group_name_H-M   'P 1'
#
loop_
_entity.id
_entity.type
_entity.pdbx_description
1 polymer ?
#
loop_
_entity_poly.entity_id
_entity_poly.type
_entity_poly.pdbx_seq_one_letter_code
_entity_poly.pdbx_strand_id
1 'polypeptide(L)' 'MTFTTLAALLAVFLFLPVVVLLWATESPQQRARRMHRRGHSYRAIGRRLGVAHTTARRYCLA' A
#
# COMPACT_ATOMS: atom_id res chain seq x y z
N MET A 1 -10.51 9.30 31.76
CA MET A 1 -9.77 10.18 30.84
C MET A 1 -8.31 9.74 30.69
N THR A 2 -7.58 9.41 31.76
CA THR A 2 -6.16 8.95 31.71
C THR A 2 -5.96 7.51 31.24
N PHE A 3 -6.85 6.58 31.64
CA PHE A 3 -6.76 5.18 31.23
C PHE A 3 -6.99 4.98 29.72
N THR A 4 -7.98 5.70 29.18
CA THR A 4 -8.31 5.70 27.74
C THR A 4 -7.16 6.22 26.88
N THR A 5 -6.45 7.26 27.33
CA THR A 5 -5.29 7.79 26.61
C THR A 5 -4.10 6.84 26.65
N LEU A 6 -3.87 6.18 27.80
CA LEU A 6 -2.79 5.19 27.93
C LEU A 6 -3.03 3.98 27.00
N ALA A 7 -4.27 3.47 26.98
CA ALA A 7 -4.66 2.37 26.10
C ALA A 7 -4.53 2.73 24.61
N ALA A 8 -4.93 3.96 24.23
CA ALA A 8 -4.80 4.44 22.85
C ALA A 8 -3.33 4.54 22.40
N LEU A 9 -2.43 5.06 23.26
CA LEU A 9 -1.01 5.16 22.95
C LEU A 9 -0.35 3.78 22.78
N LEU A 10 -0.67 2.82 23.65
CA LEU A 10 -0.19 1.44 23.53
C LEU A 10 -0.69 0.79 22.23
N ALA A 11 -1.95 0.99 21.88
CA ALA A 11 -2.50 0.49 20.62
C ALA A 11 -1.75 1.08 19.42
N VAL A 12 -1.52 2.41 19.38
CA VAL A 12 -0.78 3.04 18.29
C VAL A 12 0.62 2.45 18.17
N PHE A 13 1.36 2.30 19.28
CA PHE A 13 2.70 1.71 19.26
C PHE A 13 2.73 0.28 18.74
N LEU A 14 1.68 -0.50 19.01
CA LEU A 14 1.57 -1.88 18.55
C LEU A 14 1.13 -1.97 17.08
N PHE A 15 0.14 -1.18 16.66
CA PHE A 15 -0.42 -1.23 15.31
C PHE A 15 0.46 -0.54 14.26
N LEU A 16 1.19 0.51 14.63
CA LEU A 16 2.08 1.24 13.72
C LEU A 16 3.10 0.34 12.99
N PRO A 17 3.92 -0.49 13.68
CA PRO A 17 4.88 -1.36 13.01
C PRO A 17 4.19 -2.40 12.13
N VAL A 18 3.01 -2.90 12.52
CA VAL A 18 2.22 -3.86 11.72
C VAL A 18 1.77 -3.23 10.40
N VAL A 19 1.27 -1.99 10.44
CA VAL A 19 0.86 -1.25 9.24
C VAL A 19 2.05 -0.97 8.32
N VAL A 20 3.21 -0.63 8.88
CA VAL A 20 4.44 -0.41 8.12
C VAL A 20 4.91 -1.71 7.46
N LEU A 21 4.91 -2.84 8.18
CA LEU A 21 5.24 -4.15 7.61
C LEU A 21 4.28 -4.55 6.49
N LEU A 22 2.98 -4.32 6.67
CA LEU A 22 1.97 -4.57 5.63
C LEU A 22 2.22 -3.76 4.36
N TRP A 23 2.65 -2.51 4.52
CA TRP A 23 3.03 -1.67 3.38
C TRP A 23 4.35 -2.09 2.73
N ALA A 24 5.32 -2.56 3.52
CA ALA A 24 6.61 -3.05 3.02
C ALA A 24 6.49 -4.39 2.29
N THR A 25 5.54 -5.24 2.72
CA THR A 25 5.27 -6.55 2.11
C THR A 25 4.21 -6.50 0.99
N GLU A 26 3.65 -5.32 0.70
CA GLU A 26 2.68 -5.14 -0.38
C GLU A 26 3.32 -5.55 -1.72
N SER A 27 2.74 -6.53 -2.39
CA SER A 27 3.27 -7.01 -3.67
C SER A 27 3.14 -5.93 -4.75
N PRO A 28 4.05 -5.90 -5.74
CA PRO A 28 3.96 -4.94 -6.84
C PRO A 28 2.62 -5.02 -7.59
N GLN A 29 1.98 -6.20 -7.60
CA GLN A 29 0.63 -6.41 -8.15
C GLN A 29 -0.44 -5.69 -7.32
N GLN A 30 -0.44 -5.88 -6.00
CA GLN A 30 -1.37 -5.20 -5.10
C GLN A 30 -1.23 -3.68 -5.19
N ARG A 31 0.02 -3.19 -5.20
CA ARG A 31 0.33 -1.77 -5.33
C ARG A 31 -0.14 -1.20 -6.67
N ALA A 32 0.06 -1.94 -7.77
CA ALA A 32 -0.46 -1.58 -9.10
C ALA A 32 -1.99 -1.50 -9.12
N ARG A 33 -2.69 -2.51 -8.59
CA ARG A 33 -4.16 -2.50 -8.47
C ARG A 33 -4.66 -1.33 -7.62
N ARG A 34 -4.01 -1.05 -6.49
CA ARG A 34 -4.37 0.09 -5.62
C ARG A 34 -4.22 1.42 -6.35
N MET A 35 -3.14 1.60 -7.10
CA MET A 35 -2.95 2.80 -7.91
C MET A 35 -3.95 2.91 -9.06
N HIS A 36 -4.30 1.79 -9.69
CA HIS A 36 -5.33 1.76 -10.73
C HIS A 36 -6.71 2.17 -10.19
N ARG A 37 -7.10 1.67 -8.99
CA ARG A 37 -8.33 2.09 -8.29
C ARG A 37 -8.35 3.58 -7.94
N ARG A 38 -7.19 4.20 -7.78
CA ARG A 38 -7.05 5.66 -7.59
C ARG A 38 -7.09 6.46 -8.90
N GLY A 39 -7.32 5.80 -10.04
CA GLY A 39 -7.39 6.44 -11.37
C GLY A 39 -6.05 6.66 -12.05
N HIS A 40 -4.94 6.09 -11.56
CA HIS A 40 -3.66 6.21 -12.26
C HIS A 40 -3.64 5.39 -13.55
N SER A 41 -3.09 5.98 -14.63
CA SER A 41 -2.88 5.29 -15.90
C SER A 41 -1.79 4.22 -15.80
N TYR A 42 -1.86 3.17 -16.63
CA TYR A 42 -0.85 2.10 -16.63
C TYR A 42 0.58 2.60 -16.88
N ARG A 43 0.73 3.70 -17.64
CA ARG A 43 2.03 4.33 -17.89
C ARG A 43 2.58 5.01 -16.64
N ALA A 44 1.72 5.69 -15.85
CA ALA A 44 2.11 6.28 -14.57
C ALA A 44 2.42 5.22 -13.51
N ILE A 45 1.66 4.13 -13.48
CA ILE A 45 1.91 2.96 -12.62
C ILE A 45 3.26 2.33 -12.96
N GLY A 46 3.51 2.07 -14.24
CA GLY A 46 4.79 1.53 -14.73
C GLY A 46 5.98 2.40 -14.32
N ARG A 47 5.90 3.72 -14.53
CA ARG A 47 6.96 4.65 -14.09
C ARG A 47 7.23 4.61 -12.58
N ARG A 48 6.19 4.50 -11.75
CA ARG A 48 6.35 4.47 -10.28
C ARG A 48 6.85 3.13 -9.75
N LEU A 49 6.52 2.03 -10.42
CA LEU A 49 6.97 0.69 -10.05
C LEU A 49 8.26 0.26 -10.76
N GLY A 50 8.78 1.07 -11.69
CA GLY A 50 9.95 0.73 -12.50
C GLY A 50 9.72 -0.39 -13.53
N VAL A 51 8.46 -0.59 -13.95
CA VAL A 51 8.08 -1.65 -14.90
C VAL A 51 7.48 -1.08 -16.18
N ALA A 52 7.50 -1.87 -17.25
CA ALA A 52 6.83 -1.50 -18.50
C ALA A 52 5.30 -1.33 -18.29
N HIS A 53 4.68 -0.47 -19.10
CA HIS A 53 3.24 -0.22 -19.04
C HIS A 53 2.39 -1.47 -19.33
N THR A 54 2.88 -2.38 -20.17
CA THR A 54 2.27 -3.70 -20.43
C THR A 54 2.30 -4.60 -19.21
N THR A 55 3.43 -4.62 -18.48
CA THR A 55 3.58 -5.33 -17.21
C THR A 55 2.66 -4.75 -16.13
N ALA A 56 2.58 -3.41 -16.02
CA ALA A 56 1.65 -2.74 -15.11
C ALA A 56 0.18 -3.09 -15.41
N ARG A 57 -0.20 -3.20 -16.69
CA ARG A 57 -1.53 -3.68 -17.09
C ARG A 57 -1.75 -5.14 -16.65
N ARG A 58 -0.79 -6.03 -16.88
CA ARG A 58 -0.85 -7.44 -16.43
C ARG A 58 -1.03 -7.54 -14.91
N TYR A 59 -0.33 -6.72 -14.14
CA TYR A 59 -0.45 -6.66 -12.68
C TYR A 59 -1.82 -6.17 -12.18
N CYS A 60 -2.52 -5.35 -12.98
CA CYS A 60 -3.86 -4.90 -12.64
C CYS A 60 -4.95 -5.93 -12.99
N LEU A 61 -4.66 -6.86 -13.91
CA LEU A 61 -5.60 -7.86 -14.43
C LEU A 61 -5.42 -9.25 -13.80
N ALA A 62 -4.18 -9.63 -13.47
CA ALA A 62 -3.91 -10.74 -12.56
C ALA A 62 -4.51 -10.42 -11.21
#